data_AF-Q4SSX8-F1
#
_entry.id   AF-Q4SSX8-F1
#
_cell.length_a   1.000
_cell.length_b   1.000
_cell.length_c   1.000
_cell.angle_alpha   90.00
_cell.angle_beta   90.00
_cell.angle_gamma   90.00
#
_symmetry.space_group_name_H-M   'P 1'
#
loop_
_entity.id
_entity.type
_entity.pdbx_description
1 polymer ?
#
loop_
_entity_poly.entity_id
_entity_poly.type
_entity_poly.pdbx_seq_one_letter_code
_entity_poly.pdbx_strand_id
1 'polypeptide(L)'
;MVVWLKNSTQVVDAQNLTCADPGLLRRQALLHLQQSRLKCAGDMEGVLETSYVFLGLVLALIGVIFLLVLYLNRKGIKRWMYNIRDACRDHMEGYHYRYEINSDPRLANLSINSDV
;
A
#
# COMPACT_ATOMS: atom_id res chain seq x y z
N MET A 1 -7.09 29.17 24.12
CA MET A 1 -7.10 28.77 25.56
C MET A 1 -5.94 29.38 26.33
N VAL A 2 -4.69 29.25 25.86
CA VAL A 2 -3.51 29.88 26.51
C VAL A 2 -3.59 31.42 26.56
N VAL A 3 -4.21 32.05 25.56
CA VAL A 3 -4.43 33.51 25.51
C VAL A 3 -5.32 34.01 26.66
N TRP A 4 -6.31 33.22 27.08
CA TRP A 4 -7.17 33.57 28.22
C TRP A 4 -6.35 33.58 29.52
N LEU A 5 -5.48 32.59 29.70
CA LEU A 5 -4.63 32.49 30.89
C LEU A 5 -3.67 33.68 31.03
N LYS A 6 -3.21 34.26 29.90
CA LYS A 6 -2.38 35.47 29.90
C LYS A 6 -3.13 36.73 30.32
N ASN A 7 -4.43 36.80 30.05
CA ASN A 7 -5.25 38.00 30.28
C ASN A 7 -6.11 37.92 31.56
N SER A 8 -6.13 36.77 32.24
CA SER A 8 -6.94 36.57 33.44
C SER A 8 -6.11 36.74 34.71
N THR A 9 -6.63 37.53 35.65
CA THR A 9 -6.05 37.69 37.01
C THR A 9 -6.67 36.74 38.03
N GLN A 10 -7.58 35.87 37.62
CA GLN A 10 -8.29 34.95 38.52
C GLN A 10 -7.43 33.80 39.03
N VAL A 11 -6.25 33.57 38.43
CA VAL A 11 -5.35 32.47 38.78
C VAL A 11 -4.12 33.04 39.49
N VAL A 12 -4.05 32.83 40.80
CA VAL A 12 -2.99 33.37 41.67
C VAL A 12 -1.60 32.87 41.28
N ASP A 13 -1.49 31.59 40.90
CA ASP A 13 -0.20 30.96 40.56
C ASP A 13 -0.05 30.66 39.06
N ALA A 14 -0.57 31.55 38.20
CA ALA A 14 -0.54 31.38 36.75
C ALA A 14 0.88 31.19 36.18
N GLN A 15 1.90 31.74 36.86
CA GLN A 15 3.30 31.68 36.44
C GLN A 15 3.96 30.31 36.68
N ASN A 16 3.46 29.54 37.64
CA ASN A 16 4.03 28.26 38.05
C ASN A 16 3.30 27.06 37.41
N LEU A 17 2.28 27.34 36.60
CA LEU A 17 1.57 26.34 35.83
C LEU A 17 2.49 25.77 34.74
N THR A 18 2.76 24.47 34.83
CA THR A 18 3.59 23.73 33.88
C THR A 18 2.82 22.62 33.21
N CYS A 19 3.25 22.23 32.00
CA CYS A 19 2.68 21.08 31.30
C CYS A 19 3.10 19.76 31.96
N ALA A 20 2.14 18.93 32.34
CA ALA A 20 2.37 17.58 32.83
C ALA A 20 2.66 16.60 31.67
N ASP A 21 1.90 16.73 30.58
CA ASP A 21 1.99 15.95 29.35
C ASP A 21 1.77 16.86 28.14
N PRO A 22 2.26 16.49 26.94
CA PRO A 22 3.02 15.28 26.58
C PRO A 22 4.52 15.39 26.93
N GLY A 23 5.23 14.26 26.96
CA GLY A 23 6.65 14.18 27.38
C GLY A 23 7.60 15.20 26.72
N LEU A 24 7.31 15.64 25.49
CA LEU A 24 8.07 16.65 24.75
C LEU A 24 7.94 18.08 25.30
N LEU A 25 6.84 18.39 26.01
CA LEU A 25 6.57 19.70 26.61
C LEU A 25 6.54 19.64 28.14
N ARG A 26 6.93 18.50 28.73
CA ARG A 26 6.86 18.27 30.16
C ARG A 26 7.69 19.30 30.94
N ARG A 27 7.09 19.89 31.98
CA ARG A 27 7.66 20.96 32.82
C ARG A 27 7.88 22.31 32.12
N GLN A 28 7.43 22.51 30.88
CA GLN A 28 7.42 23.85 30.28
C GLN A 28 6.31 24.71 30.87
N ALA A 29 6.61 25.99 31.12
CA ALA A 29 5.67 26.95 31.66
C ALA A 29 4.57 27.29 30.64
N LEU A 30 3.30 27.08 31.01
CA LEU A 30 2.13 27.21 30.13
C LEU A 30 2.00 28.58 29.45
N LEU A 31 2.45 29.65 30.11
CA LEU A 31 2.44 31.01 29.57
C LEU A 31 3.42 31.22 28.41
N HIS A 32 4.46 30.39 28.31
CA HIS A 32 5.48 30.49 27.25
C HIS A 32 5.14 29.60 26.04
N LEU A 33 4.13 28.74 26.14
CA LEU A 33 3.71 27.90 25.02
C LEU A 33 2.94 28.70 23.97
N GLN A 34 3.29 28.47 22.71
CA GLN A 34 2.54 28.97 21.57
C GLN A 34 1.35 28.04 21.31
N GLN A 35 0.16 28.60 21.08
CA GLN A 35 -1.07 27.82 20.91
C GLN A 35 -1.00 26.84 19.72
N SER A 36 -0.15 27.12 18.71
CA SER A 36 0.11 26.22 17.57
C SER A 36 0.80 24.90 17.94
N ARG A 37 1.51 24.85 19.07
CA ARG A 37 2.22 23.66 19.58
C ARG A 37 1.27 22.71 20.34
N LEU A 38 0.15 23.21 20.82
CA LEU A 38 -0.87 22.42 21.51
C LEU A 38 -1.84 21.83 20.48
N LYS A 39 -1.37 20.79 19.76
CA LYS A 39 -2.25 19.97 18.94
C LYS A 39 -2.82 18.85 19.80
N CYS A 40 -4.14 18.75 19.88
CA CYS A 40 -4.80 17.60 20.50
C CYS A 40 -4.64 16.38 19.58
N ALA A 41 -4.34 15.22 20.15
CA ALA A 41 -4.25 13.95 19.44
C ALA A 41 -5.59 13.47 18.82
N GLY A 42 -6.63 14.30 18.85
CA GLY A 42 -7.92 14.06 18.21
C GLY A 42 -7.92 14.26 16.70
N ASP A 43 -6.83 14.74 16.12
CA ASP A 43 -6.61 14.72 14.66
C ASP A 43 -6.20 13.30 14.21
N MET A 44 -7.06 12.32 14.54
CA MET A 44 -7.01 10.95 14.02
C MET A 44 -7.73 10.85 12.67
N GLU A 45 -7.94 11.97 11.99
CA GLU A 45 -8.61 11.99 10.68
C GLU A 45 -7.80 11.13 9.69
N GLY A 46 -6.47 11.26 9.67
CA GLY A 46 -5.62 10.52 8.73
C GLY A 46 -5.44 9.02 9.02
N VAL A 47 -5.57 8.57 10.27
CA VAL A 47 -5.35 7.15 10.60
C VAL A 47 -6.56 6.30 10.23
N LEU A 48 -7.78 6.81 10.47
CA LEU A 48 -9.00 6.11 10.05
C LEU A 48 -9.16 6.11 8.52
N GLU A 49 -8.83 7.22 7.85
CA GLU A 49 -8.95 7.38 6.39
C GLU A 49 -8.20 6.30 5.63
N THR A 50 -6.97 5.99 6.04
CA THR A 50 -6.15 4.95 5.39
C THR A 50 -6.77 3.55 5.47
N SER A 51 -7.46 3.24 6.58
CA SER A 51 -8.13 1.93 6.74
C SER A 51 -9.37 1.80 5.85
N TYR A 52 -10.13 2.89 5.67
CA TYR A 52 -11.32 2.91 4.81
C TYR A 52 -10.96 2.89 3.33
N VAL A 53 -9.91 3.60 2.93
CA VAL A 53 -9.41 3.57 1.54
C VAL A 53 -8.93 2.16 1.18
N PHE A 54 -8.21 1.50 2.09
CA PHE A 54 -7.79 0.11 1.90
C PHE A 54 -8.98 -0.84 1.78
N LEU A 55 -9.98 -0.71 2.66
CA LEU A 55 -11.23 -1.47 2.57
C LEU A 55 -11.97 -1.25 1.25
N GLY A 56 -12.05 0.00 0.79
CA GLY A 56 -12.68 0.36 -0.48
C GLY A 56 -11.99 -0.30 -1.68
N LEU A 57 -10.64 -0.34 -1.68
CA LEU A 57 -9.86 -0.99 -2.71
C LEU A 57 -10.12 -2.50 -2.74
N VAL A 58 -10.13 -3.15 -1.57
CA VAL A 58 -10.41 -4.58 -1.44
C VAL A 58 -11.82 -4.91 -1.92
N LEU A 59 -12.83 -4.15 -1.51
CA LEU A 59 -14.22 -4.35 -1.93
C LEU A 59 -14.41 -4.12 -3.44
N ALA A 60 -13.73 -3.10 -4.00
CA ALA A 60 -13.75 -2.84 -5.44
C ALA A 60 -13.13 -4.00 -6.23
N LEU A 61 -12.00 -4.56 -5.80
CA LEU A 61 -11.37 -5.73 -6.42
C LEU A 61 -12.29 -6.95 -6.38
N ILE A 62 -12.90 -7.22 -5.22
CA ILE A 62 -13.86 -8.34 -5.09
C ILE A 62 -15.06 -8.13 -6.02
N GLY A 63 -15.60 -6.90 -6.11
CA GLY A 63 -16.69 -6.56 -6.99
C GLY A 63 -16.35 -6.73 -8.48
N VAL A 64 -15.17 -6.28 -8.91
CA VAL A 64 -14.69 -6.45 -10.29
C VAL A 64 -14.50 -7.92 -10.64
N ILE A 65 -13.92 -8.71 -9.74
CA ILE A 65 -13.76 -10.16 -9.94
C ILE A 65 -15.13 -10.84 -10.05
N PHE A 66 -16.07 -10.50 -9.18
CA PHE A 66 -17.41 -11.07 -9.20
C PHE A 66 -18.18 -10.71 -10.48
N LEU A 67 -18.11 -9.44 -10.90
CA LEU A 67 -18.67 -8.98 -12.17
C LEU A 67 -17.99 -9.67 -13.36
N LEU A 68 -16.67 -9.84 -13.34
CA LEU A 68 -15.93 -10.57 -14.38
C LEU A 68 -16.39 -12.03 -14.45
N VAL A 69 -16.56 -12.69 -13.31
CA VAL A 69 -17.07 -14.07 -13.23
C VAL A 69 -18.48 -14.17 -13.79
N LEU A 70 -19.39 -13.27 -13.42
CA LEU A 70 -20.76 -13.22 -13.96
C LEU A 70 -20.80 -12.89 -15.45
N TYR A 71 -20.00 -11.91 -15.88
CA TYR A 71 -19.88 -11.46 -17.26
C TYR A 71 -19.37 -12.57 -18.17
N LEU A 72 -18.35 -13.29 -17.70
CA LEU A 72 -17.82 -14.43 -18.42
C LEU A 72 -18.79 -15.63 -18.36
N ASN A 73 -19.52 -15.85 -17.26
CA ASN A 73 -20.54 -16.90 -17.12
C ASN A 73 -21.64 -16.81 -18.17
N ARG A 74 -21.92 -15.62 -18.72
CA ARG A 74 -23.11 -15.42 -19.58
C ARG A 74 -22.95 -15.84 -21.04
N LYS A 75 -21.74 -15.91 -21.61
CA LYS A 75 -21.44 -16.42 -22.99
C LYS A 75 -19.97 -16.24 -23.41
N GLY A 76 -19.17 -15.47 -22.66
CA GLY A 76 -17.81 -15.06 -23.05
C GLY A 76 -16.66 -15.94 -22.54
N ILE A 77 -16.81 -16.66 -21.41
CA ILE A 77 -15.70 -17.43 -20.79
C ILE A 77 -15.13 -18.46 -21.74
N LYS A 78 -15.96 -19.11 -22.57
CA LYS A 78 -15.48 -20.14 -23.50
C LYS A 78 -14.53 -19.53 -24.53
N ARG A 79 -14.97 -18.51 -25.26
CA ARG A 79 -14.15 -17.92 -26.34
C ARG A 79 -12.89 -17.23 -25.83
N TRP A 80 -12.97 -16.55 -24.68
CA TRP A 80 -11.82 -15.87 -24.07
C TRP A 80 -10.83 -16.84 -23.43
N MET A 81 -11.31 -17.88 -22.73
CA MET A 81 -10.45 -18.94 -22.19
C MET A 81 -9.81 -19.77 -23.30
N TYR A 82 -10.50 -20.02 -24.41
CA TYR A 82 -9.90 -20.66 -25.59
C TYR A 82 -8.82 -19.77 -26.21
N ASN A 83 -9.05 -18.47 -26.40
CA ASN A 83 -8.02 -17.55 -26.93
C ASN A 83 -6.78 -17.43 -26.02
N ILE A 84 -6.95 -17.38 -24.70
CA ILE A 84 -5.80 -17.37 -23.77
C ILE A 84 -5.07 -18.71 -23.81
N ARG A 85 -5.81 -19.82 -23.86
CA ARG A 85 -5.21 -21.16 -23.98
C ARG A 85 -4.41 -21.31 -25.27
N ASP A 86 -4.93 -20.78 -26.37
CA ASP A 86 -4.26 -20.84 -27.66
C ASP A 86 -3.03 -19.92 -27.69
N ALA A 87 -3.10 -18.70 -27.14
CA ALA A 87 -1.93 -17.83 -27.02
C ALA A 87 -0.83 -18.41 -26.12
N CYS A 88 -1.20 -19.11 -25.04
CA CYS A 88 -0.23 -19.83 -24.19
C CYS A 88 0.30 -21.10 -24.86
N ARG A 89 -0.51 -21.81 -25.65
CA ARG A 89 -0.10 -23.00 -26.41
C ARG A 89 0.87 -22.64 -27.52
N ASP A 90 0.60 -21.57 -28.28
CA ASP A 90 1.51 -21.05 -29.31
C ASP A 90 2.86 -20.67 -28.70
N HIS A 91 2.85 -20.09 -27.50
CA HIS A 91 4.07 -19.76 -26.78
C HIS A 91 4.85 -21.03 -26.35
N MET A 92 4.15 -22.11 -25.98
CA MET A 92 4.75 -23.38 -25.56
C MET A 92 5.26 -24.22 -26.75
N GLU A 93 4.52 -24.25 -27.86
CA GLU A 93 4.94 -24.91 -29.11
C GLU A 93 6.09 -24.15 -29.78
N GLY A 94 6.13 -22.81 -29.67
CA GLY A 94 7.28 -22.01 -30.06
C GLY A 94 8.56 -22.35 -29.28
N TYR A 95 8.44 -22.75 -28.00
CA TYR A 95 9.56 -23.30 -27.24
C TYR A 95 9.93 -24.71 -27.70
N HIS A 96 8.96 -25.59 -27.97
CA HIS A 96 9.22 -26.96 -28.42
C HIS A 96 9.96 -27.00 -29.77
N TYR A 97 9.59 -26.13 -30.70
CA TYR A 97 10.24 -26.02 -32.01
C TYR A 97 11.69 -25.48 -31.91
N ARG A 98 11.96 -24.64 -30.90
CA ARG A 98 13.31 -24.10 -30.65
C ARG A 98 14.27 -25.14 -30.07
N TYR A 99 13.77 -26.22 -29.48
CA TYR A 99 14.60 -27.35 -29.05
C TYR A 99 14.92 -28.30 -30.21
N GLU A 100 14.01 -28.50 -31.17
CA GLU A 100 14.25 -29.34 -32.35
C GLU A 100 15.26 -28.71 -33.34
N ILE A 101 15.33 -27.38 -33.40
CA ILE A 101 16.33 -26.64 -34.20
C ILE A 101 17.73 -26.59 -33.55
N ASN A 102 17.82 -26.65 -32.21
CA ASN A 102 19.10 -26.60 -31.49
C ASN A 102 19.61 -28.00 -31.10
N SER A 103 18.89 -29.07 -31.38
CA SER A 103 19.37 -30.46 -31.27
C SER A 103 20.33 -30.84 -32.40
N ASP A 104 21.18 -29.91 -32.84
CA ASP A 104 22.30 -30.20 -33.71
C ASP A 104 23.42 -30.83 -32.85
N PRO A 105 23.74 -32.13 -33.00
CA PRO A 105 24.70 -32.83 -32.13
C PRO A 105 26.12 -32.27 -32.21
N ARG A 106 26.39 -31.36 -33.15
CA ARG A 106 27.67 -30.68 -33.33
C ARG A 106 27.93 -29.58 -32.29
N LEU A 107 26.88 -28.97 -31.71
CA LEU A 107 27.04 -27.94 -30.66
C LEU A 107 27.17 -28.53 -29.24
N ALA A 108 26.55 -29.67 -28.96
CA ALA A 108 26.69 -30.36 -27.67
C ALA A 108 28.12 -30.88 -27.41
N ASN A 109 28.88 -31.19 -28.47
CA ASN A 109 30.29 -31.59 -28.37
C ASN A 109 31.25 -30.41 -28.15
N LEU A 110 30.84 -29.17 -28.43
CA LEU A 110 31.65 -27.99 -28.12
C LEU A 110 31.62 -27.65 -26.63
N SER A 111 30.49 -27.87 -25.94
CA SER A 111 30.37 -27.65 -24.49
C SER A 111 31.06 -28.72 -23.64
N ILE A 112 31.25 -29.95 -24.15
CA ILE A 112 31.93 -31.02 -23.40
C ILE A 112 33.46 -30.86 -23.42
N ASN A 113 34.02 -30.21 -24.45
CA ASN A 113 35.47 -30.01 -24.58
C ASN A 113 35.96 -28.66 -24.03
N SER A 114 35.07 -27.76 -23.62
CA SER A 114 35.42 -26.48 -23.00
C SER A 114 35.51 -26.51 -21.47
N ASP A 115 35.14 -27.62 -20.83
CA ASP A 115 35.15 -27.82 -19.38
C ASP A 115 36.20 -28.87 -18.93
N VAL A 116 37.45 -28.76 -19.43
CA VAL A 116 38.66 -29.42 -18.88
C VAL A 116 39.81 -28.41 -18.80
#